data_AF-A0A5C7QKK3-F1
#
_entry.id   AF-A0A5C7QKK3-F1
#
_cell.length_a   1.000
_cell.length_b   1.000
_cell.length_c   1.000
_cell.angle_alpha   90.00
_cell.angle_beta   90.00
_cell.angle_gamma   90.00
#
_symmetry.space_group_name_H-M   'P 1'
#
loop_
_entity.id
_entity.type
_entity.pdbx_description
1 polymer ?
#
loop_
_entity_poly.entity_id
_entity_poly.type
_entity_poly.pdbx_seq_one_letter_code
_entity_poly.pdbx_strand_id
1 'polypeptide(L)'
;MATEAGTFAAYPSDEGLDVNNLPDAPWTPEALGEELFNKLSRVVGAGAAINTIGASLDPRTFARSRAIRLAAIEDANAERKAALLAEAGALQTAINAKLPAPAGTPRNQNARPLTGATTTKRTRTY
;
A
#
# COMPACT_ATOMS: atom_id res chain seq x y z
N MET A 1 5.97 -19.98 -5.37
CA MET A 1 6.44 -19.83 -3.97
C MET A 1 5.28 -19.25 -3.19
N ALA A 2 4.76 -19.98 -2.20
CA ALA A 2 3.69 -19.47 -1.35
C ALA A 2 4.28 -18.39 -0.44
N THR A 3 3.88 -17.14 -0.63
CA THR A 3 4.16 -16.06 0.31
C THR A 3 3.29 -16.31 1.53
N GLU A 4 3.86 -16.83 2.62
CA GLU A 4 3.16 -16.85 3.89
C GLU A 4 2.77 -15.41 4.23
N ALA A 5 1.46 -15.14 4.27
CA ALA A 5 0.95 -13.88 4.79
C ALA A 5 1.31 -13.85 6.28
N GLY A 6 2.42 -13.20 6.61
CA GLY A 6 2.82 -13.02 8.00
C GLY A 6 1.73 -12.28 8.76
N THR A 7 1.53 -12.65 10.03
CA THR A 7 0.59 -11.94 10.90
C THR A 7 1.13 -10.54 11.21
N PHE A 8 0.45 -9.51 10.73
CA PHE A 8 0.70 -8.10 11.00
C PHE A 8 0.07 -7.67 12.32
N ALA A 9 0.68 -6.69 12.98
CA ALA A 9 0.21 -6.18 14.26
C ALA A 9 -1.15 -5.51 14.08
N ALA A 10 -2.11 -5.85 14.95
CA ALA A 10 -3.38 -5.15 15.03
C ALA A 10 -3.21 -3.88 15.86
N TYR A 11 -3.64 -2.73 15.33
CA TYR A 11 -3.62 -1.48 16.07
C TYR A 11 -5.05 -1.02 16.41
N PRO A 12 -5.29 -0.46 17.60
CA PRO A 12 -6.60 0.12 17.94
C PRO A 12 -7.08 1.18 16.92
N SER A 13 -6.14 1.89 16.30
CA SER A 13 -6.38 2.87 15.26
C SER A 13 -6.76 2.26 13.91
N ASP A 14 -6.79 0.94 13.74
CA ASP A 14 -7.30 0.28 12.53
C ASP A 14 -8.84 0.20 12.50
N GLU A 15 -9.54 0.80 13.47
CA GLU A 15 -11.02 0.85 13.52
C GLU A 15 -11.71 -0.53 13.47
N GLY A 16 -11.06 -1.53 14.06
CA GLY A 16 -11.55 -2.91 14.05
C GLY A 16 -11.40 -3.61 12.69
N LEU A 17 -10.68 -3.03 11.73
CA LEU A 17 -10.31 -3.69 10.48
C LEU A 17 -9.27 -4.79 10.75
N ASP A 18 -9.57 -6.01 10.30
CA ASP A 18 -8.59 -7.09 10.29
C ASP A 18 -7.66 -6.97 9.08
N VAL A 19 -6.46 -6.43 9.31
CA VAL A 19 -5.43 -6.24 8.28
C VAL A 19 -4.80 -7.55 7.80
N ASN A 20 -4.98 -8.65 8.54
CA ASN A 20 -4.49 -9.97 8.14
C ASN A 20 -5.46 -10.67 7.21
N ASN A 21 -6.74 -10.29 7.25
CA ASN A 21 -7.81 -10.86 6.45
C ASN A 21 -8.50 -9.81 5.58
N LEU A 22 -7.71 -9.07 4.80
CA LEU A 22 -8.23 -8.11 3.84
C LEU A 22 -8.93 -8.81 2.66
N PRO A 23 -10.06 -8.25 2.18
CA PRO A 23 -10.79 -8.79 1.03
C PRO A 23 -9.98 -8.67 -0.25
N ASP A 24 -10.28 -9.53 -1.21
CA ASP A 24 -9.70 -9.45 -2.55
C ASP A 24 -10.18 -8.17 -3.27
N ALA A 25 -9.39 -7.74 -4.25
CA ALA A 25 -9.73 -6.59 -5.10
C ALA A 25 -10.92 -6.92 -6.03
N PRO A 26 -11.68 -5.92 -6.50
CA PRO A 26 -11.44 -4.47 -6.39
C PRO A 26 -12.00 -3.85 -5.09
N TRP A 27 -11.31 -2.84 -4.55
CA TRP A 27 -11.78 -2.09 -3.39
C TRP A 27 -12.58 -0.86 -3.82
N THR A 28 -13.83 -1.09 -4.21
CA THR A 28 -14.83 -0.04 -4.50
C THR A 28 -16.00 -0.12 -3.52
N PRO A 29 -16.80 0.94 -3.36
CA PRO A 29 -18.01 0.90 -2.53
C PRO A 29 -18.98 -0.21 -2.94
N GLU A 30 -19.13 -0.48 -4.23
CA GLU A 30 -20.04 -1.48 -4.78
C GLU A 30 -19.58 -2.91 -4.50
N ALA A 31 -18.26 -3.15 -4.57
CA ALA A 31 -17.69 -4.48 -4.40
C ALA A 31 -17.58 -4.88 -2.92
N LEU A 32 -17.29 -3.92 -2.04
CA LEU A 32 -17.04 -4.16 -0.62
C LEU A 32 -18.23 -3.82 0.29
N GLY A 33 -19.19 -3.04 -0.22
CA GLY A 33 -20.19 -2.36 0.60
C GLY A 33 -19.65 -1.11 1.28
N GLU A 34 -20.54 -0.15 1.55
CA GLU A 34 -20.17 1.15 2.12
C GLU A 34 -19.46 1.03 3.47
N GLU A 35 -19.88 0.11 4.34
CA GLU A 35 -19.29 -0.02 5.69
C GLU A 35 -17.82 -0.42 5.64
N LEU A 36 -17.49 -1.48 4.89
CA LEU A 36 -16.12 -1.99 4.78
C LEU A 36 -15.24 -1.01 3.99
N PHE A 37 -15.79 -0.43 2.92
CA PHE A 37 -15.09 0.61 2.15
C PHE A 37 -14.74 1.82 3.04
N ASN A 38 -15.68 2.29 3.87
CA ASN A 38 -15.45 3.39 4.79
C ASN A 38 -14.35 3.07 5.83
N LYS A 39 -14.33 1.85 6.38
CA LYS A 39 -13.26 1.42 7.29
C LYS A 39 -11.90 1.44 6.59
N LEU A 40 -11.79 0.84 5.40
CA LEU A 40 -10.55 0.86 4.61
C LEU A 40 -10.08 2.29 4.31
N SER A 41 -10.98 3.16 3.87
CA SER A 41 -10.70 4.58 3.57
C SER A 41 -10.13 5.33 4.78
N ARG A 42 -10.68 5.10 5.97
CA ARG A 42 -10.19 5.73 7.20
C ARG A 42 -8.83 5.19 7.62
N VAL A 43 -8.61 3.87 7.52
CA VAL A 43 -7.32 3.23 7.87
C VAL A 43 -6.18 3.70 6.97
N VAL A 44 -6.44 3.99 5.69
CA VAL A 44 -5.43 4.56 4.79
C VAL A 44 -5.31 6.09 4.88
N GLY A 45 -6.14 6.76 5.69
CA GLY A 45 -6.14 8.21 5.77
C GLY A 45 -6.53 8.90 4.47
N ALA A 46 -7.33 8.23 3.61
CA ALA A 46 -7.84 8.78 2.36
C ALA A 46 -8.76 10.01 2.55
N GLY A 47 -9.22 10.23 3.78
CA GLY A 47 -10.13 11.31 4.14
C GLY A 47 -11.52 11.15 3.52
N ALA A 48 -12.44 12.06 3.86
CA ALA A 48 -13.79 12.08 3.30
C ALA A 48 -13.83 12.33 1.78
N ALA A 49 -12.72 12.74 1.17
CA ALA A 49 -12.62 13.10 -0.25
C ALA A 49 -12.76 11.90 -1.20
N ILE A 50 -12.38 10.69 -0.80
CA ILE A 50 -12.58 9.49 -1.64
C ILE A 50 -14.06 9.08 -1.64
N ASN A 51 -14.76 9.28 -0.52
CA ASN A 51 -16.19 8.99 -0.40
C ASN A 51 -17.06 9.94 -1.25
N THR A 52 -16.62 11.18 -1.50
CA THR A 52 -17.38 12.15 -2.31
C THR A 52 -17.20 11.98 -3.81
N ILE A 53 -16.09 11.38 -4.26
CA ILE A 53 -15.76 11.24 -5.69
C ILE A 53 -16.09 9.83 -6.20
N GLY A 54 -16.43 8.88 -5.31
CA GLY A 54 -16.62 7.47 -5.68
C GLY A 54 -15.34 6.83 -6.20
N ALA A 55 -14.18 7.35 -5.81
CA ALA A 55 -12.90 6.85 -6.29
C ALA A 55 -12.58 5.51 -5.63
N SER A 56 -12.06 4.56 -6.41
CA SER A 56 -11.61 3.28 -5.87
C SER A 56 -10.39 3.47 -4.97
N LEU A 57 -10.29 2.66 -3.91
CA LEU A 57 -9.06 2.55 -3.14
C LEU A 57 -8.11 1.62 -3.89
N ASP A 58 -6.87 2.04 -4.13
CA ASP A 58 -5.84 1.14 -4.66
C ASP A 58 -5.25 0.32 -3.51
N PRO A 59 -5.46 -1.01 -3.47
CA PRO A 59 -4.90 -1.86 -2.42
C PRO A 59 -3.36 -1.79 -2.39
N ARG A 60 -2.73 -1.45 -3.52
CA ARG A 60 -1.26 -1.31 -3.60
C ARG A 60 -0.68 -0.13 -2.84
N THR A 61 -1.53 0.77 -2.35
CA THR A 61 -1.11 1.92 -1.55
C THR A 61 -1.47 1.77 -0.08
N PHE A 62 -2.30 0.79 0.25
CA PHE A 62 -2.89 0.59 1.59
C PHE A 62 -1.84 0.48 2.69
N ALA A 63 -0.92 -0.46 2.54
CA ALA A 63 0.04 -0.79 3.59
C ALA A 63 0.92 0.41 3.96
N ARG A 64 1.41 1.12 2.94
CA ARG A 64 2.23 2.32 3.13
C ARG A 64 1.45 3.46 3.75
N SER A 65 0.23 3.73 3.27
CA SER A 65 -0.61 4.80 3.82
C SER A 65 -1.00 4.53 5.28
N ARG A 66 -1.32 3.27 5.61
CA ARG A 66 -1.54 2.83 7.00
C ARG A 66 -0.32 3.10 7.87
N ALA A 67 0.88 2.70 7.47
CA ALA A 67 2.10 2.93 8.27
C ALA A 67 2.41 4.42 8.47
N ILE A 68 2.22 5.25 7.44
CA ILE A 68 2.38 6.71 7.54
C ILE A 68 1.39 7.29 8.56
N ARG A 69 0.12 6.86 8.50
CA ARG A 69 -0.91 7.29 9.44
C ARG A 69 -0.60 6.84 10.88
N LEU A 70 -0.23 5.57 11.08
CA LEU A 70 0.16 5.05 12.40
C LEU A 70 1.34 5.81 12.98
N ALA A 71 2.36 6.08 12.16
CA ALA A 71 3.52 6.87 12.57
C ALA A 71 3.15 8.29 13.03
N ALA A 72 2.09 8.88 12.46
CA ALA A 72 1.58 10.19 12.85
C ALA A 72 0.72 10.13 14.12
N ILE A 73 -0.12 9.09 14.28
CA ILE A 73 -1.01 8.92 15.44
C ILE A 73 -0.23 8.53 16.70
N GLU A 74 0.76 7.64 16.57
CA GLU A 74 1.56 7.15 17.71
C GLU A 74 2.70 8.09 18.12
N ASP A 75 2.81 9.27 17.49
CA ASP A 75 3.99 10.16 17.62
C ASP A 75 5.32 9.39 17.53
N ALA A 76 5.39 8.51 16.54
CA ALA A 76 6.44 7.50 16.48
C ALA A 76 7.82 8.13 16.33
N ASN A 77 8.76 7.68 17.17
CA ASN A 77 10.18 7.99 17.01
C ASN A 77 10.75 7.33 15.73
N ALA A 78 12.00 7.65 15.37
CA ALA A 78 12.60 7.18 14.12
C ALA A 78 12.67 5.64 14.02
N GLU A 79 12.96 4.96 15.12
CA GLU A 79 13.02 3.50 15.19
C GLU A 79 11.64 2.86 14.98
N ARG A 80 10.62 3.38 15.66
CA ARG A 80 9.23 2.92 15.52
C ARG A 80 8.71 3.17 14.11
N LYS A 81 9.04 4.32 13.50
CA LYS A 81 8.74 4.62 12.09
C LYS A 81 9.37 3.59 11.14
N ALA A 82 10.62 3.22 11.36
CA ALA A 82 11.30 2.21 10.55
C ALA A 82 10.61 0.83 10.68
N ALA A 83 10.23 0.42 11.89
CA ALA A 83 9.50 -0.82 12.13
C ALA A 83 8.14 -0.85 11.42
N LEU A 84 7.35 0.23 11.51
CA LEU A 84 6.06 0.36 10.83
C LEU A 84 6.21 0.30 9.30
N LEU A 85 7.26 0.91 8.74
CA LEU A 85 7.54 0.85 7.30
C LEU A 85 7.98 -0.55 6.85
N ALA A 86 8.73 -1.29 7.68
CA ALA A 86 9.10 -2.67 7.41
C ALA A 86 7.86 -3.59 7.41
N GLU A 87 6.98 -3.45 8.41
CA GLU A 87 5.68 -4.15 8.48
C GLU A 87 4.83 -3.85 7.24
N ALA A 88 4.74 -2.56 6.85
CA ALA A 88 4.06 -2.17 5.63
C ALA A 88 4.67 -2.77 4.36
N GLY A 89 5.99 -2.92 4.28
CA GLY A 89 6.66 -3.58 3.15
C GLY A 89 6.27 -5.06 3.01
N ALA A 90 6.17 -5.77 4.14
CA ALA A 90 5.72 -7.16 4.17
C ALA A 90 4.22 -7.27 3.80
N LEU A 91 3.36 -6.41 4.37
CA LEU A 91 1.94 -6.35 4.03
C LEU A 91 1.73 -5.98 2.56
N GLN A 92 2.53 -5.07 2.01
CA GLN A 92 2.48 -4.70 0.61
C GLN A 92 2.80 -5.88 -0.30
N THR A 93 3.79 -6.70 0.08
CA THR A 93 4.14 -7.93 -0.63
C THR A 93 2.99 -8.93 -0.61
N ALA A 94 2.33 -9.11 0.55
CA ALA A 94 1.18 -10.00 0.68
C ALA A 94 -0.02 -9.52 -0.15
N ILE A 95 -0.30 -8.22 -0.14
CA ILE A 95 -1.36 -7.62 -0.99
C ILE A 95 -1.02 -7.83 -2.48
N ASN A 96 0.22 -7.51 -2.89
CA ASN A 96 0.63 -7.66 -4.29
C ASN A 96 0.57 -9.10 -4.79
N ALA A 97 0.81 -10.09 -3.93
CA ALA A 97 0.69 -11.50 -4.28
C ALA A 97 -0.74 -11.93 -4.61
N LYS A 98 -1.75 -11.25 -4.04
CA LYS A 98 -3.18 -11.49 -4.33
C LYS A 98 -3.69 -10.72 -5.55
N LEU A 99 -3.02 -9.62 -5.91
CA LEU A 99 -3.43 -8.80 -7.03
C LEU A 99 -2.90 -9.34 -8.36
N PRO A 100 -3.65 -9.21 -9.46
CA PRO A 100 -3.07 -9.42 -10.77
C PRO A 100 -1.88 -8.46 -10.97
N ALA A 101 -0.90 -8.88 -11.76
CA ALA A 101 0.19 -8.01 -12.17
C ALA A 101 -0.41 -6.70 -12.72
N PRO A 102 0.16 -5.52 -12.38
CA PRO A 102 -0.34 -4.25 -12.88
C PRO A 102 -0.37 -4.32 -14.41
N ALA A 103 -1.58 -4.33 -14.98
CA ALA A 103 -1.78 -4.29 -16.41
C ALA A 103 -1.46 -2.87 -16.90
N GLY A 104 -0.18 -2.60 -17.12
CA GLY A 104 0.25 -1.41 -17.80
C GLY A 104 -0.04 -1.57 -19.28
N THR A 105 -1.09 -0.92 -19.79
CA THR A 105 -0.98 -0.41 -21.15
C THR A 105 0.01 0.76 -21.07
N PRO A 106 1.09 0.77 -21.86
CA PRO A 106 1.93 1.94 -21.96
C PRO A 106 1.03 3.13 -22.28
N ARG A 107 1.06 4.19 -21.45
CA ARG A 107 0.38 5.47 -21.77
C ARG A 107 0.75 5.98 -23.17
N ASN A 108 1.91 5.54 -23.66
CA ASN A 108 2.36 5.71 -25.03
C ASN A 108 2.81 4.35 -25.59
N GLN A 109 2.01 3.75 -26.47
CA GLN A 109 2.34 2.48 -27.14
C GLN A 109 3.62 2.56 -27.99
N ASN A 110 4.07 3.78 -28.32
CA ASN A 110 5.30 4.05 -29.05
C ASN A 110 6.48 4.47 -28.15
N ALA A 111 6.32 4.42 -26.82
CA ALA A 111 7.43 4.66 -25.92
C ALA A 111 8.49 3.58 -26.15
N ARG A 112 9.70 4.00 -26.51
CA ARG A 112 10.85 3.08 -26.58
C ARG A 112 11.05 2.47 -25.19
N PRO A 113 11.34 1.16 -25.08
CA PRO A 113 11.68 0.55 -23.81
C PRO A 113 12.75 1.37 -23.11
N LEU A 114 12.57 1.65 -21.80
CA LEU A 114 13.63 2.24 -20.99
C LEU A 114 14.82 1.29 -21.05
N THR A 115 15.86 1.66 -21.78
CA THR A 115 17.16 0.98 -21.75
C THR A 115 17.64 0.97 -20.30
N GLY A 116 18.08 -0.19 -19.80
CA GLY A 116 18.52 -0.35 -18.42
C GLY A 116 19.52 0.75 -18.01
N ALA A 117 19.34 1.32 -16.82
CA ALA A 117 20.19 2.38 -16.33
C ALA A 117 21.63 1.87 -16.12
N THR A 118 22.58 2.37 -16.90
CA THR A 118 24.00 2.06 -16.71
C THR A 118 24.58 2.98 -15.64
N THR A 119 25.09 2.41 -14.55
CA THR A 119 25.81 3.17 -13.51
C THR A 119 27.30 3.22 -13.87
N THR A 120 27.82 4.36 -14.29
CA THR A 120 29.27 4.58 -14.46
C THR A 120 29.85 5.15 -13.16
N LYS A 121 30.62 4.34 -12.42
CA LYS A 121 31.42 4.84 -11.30
C LYS A 121 32.60 5.65 -11.86
N ARG A 122 32.69 6.94 -11.53
CA ARG A 122 33.91 7.74 -11.76
C ARG A 122 34.88 7.49 -10.62
N THR A 123 35.99 6.81 -10.90
CA THR A 123 37.11 6.71 -9.95
C THR A 123 37.88 8.02 -10.00
N ARG A 124 37.92 8.75 -8.88
CA ARG A 124 38.78 9.92 -8.69
C ARG A 124 40.13 9.42 -8.17
N THR A 125 41.15 9.45 -9.00
CA THR A 125 42.54 9.29 -8.55
C THR A 125 42.96 10.59 -7.86
N TYR A 126 43.48 10.46 -6.63
CA TYR A 126 44.14 11.54 -5.90
C TYR A 126 45.63 11.56 -6.25
#